data_AF-A0A2G1VXR0-F1
#
_entry.id   AF-A0A2G1VXR0-F1
#
_cell.length_a   1.000
_cell.length_b   1.000
_cell.length_c   1.000
_cell.angle_alpha   90.00
_cell.angle_beta   90.00
_cell.angle_gamma   90.00
#
_symmetry.space_group_name_H-M   'P 1'
#
loop_
_entity.id
_entity.type
_entity.pdbx_description
1 polymer ?
#
loop_
_entity_poly.entity_id
_entity_poly.type
_entity_poly.pdbx_seq_one_letter_code
_entity_poly.pdbx_strand_id
1 'polypeptide(L)'
;MAFRTAFLEWALERFPDLAAEFVGESAKMRVHIAFSRFYHATQNAIDDGDSELVKAYFQIADRVLAHAHPEMRSLFHVVFVEHLKFDDGRKSRSWALGQLSARLRNEFTSSLGCSEEVLAKLN
;
A
#
# COMPACT_ATOMS: atom_id res chain seq x y z
N MET A 1 7.81 8.95 19.39
CA MET A 1 8.48 8.87 18.07
C MET A 1 7.48 9.25 16.98
N ALA A 2 7.93 9.91 15.91
CA ALA A 2 7.06 10.23 14.77
C ALA A 2 6.76 8.97 13.95
N PHE A 3 5.52 8.79 13.50
CA PHE A 3 5.07 7.59 12.76
C PHE A 3 5.96 7.25 11.54
N ARG A 4 6.49 8.27 10.86
CA ARG A 4 7.44 8.09 9.74
C ARG A 4 8.64 7.22 10.11
N THR A 5 9.24 7.45 11.28
CA THR A 5 10.41 6.69 11.74
C THR A 5 10.03 5.23 11.96
N ALA A 6 8.93 4.99 12.69
CA ALA A 6 8.44 3.64 12.94
C ALA A 6 8.09 2.87 11.65
N PHE A 7 7.54 3.55 10.64
CA PHE A 7 7.28 2.95 9.34
C PHE A 7 8.58 2.57 8.60
N LEU A 8 9.58 3.45 8.61
CA LEU A 8 10.88 3.16 7.96
C LEU A 8 11.63 2.04 8.66
N GLU A 9 11.56 1.96 9.99
CA GLU A 9 12.13 0.85 10.77
C GLU A 9 11.43 -0.46 10.40
N TRP A 10 10.11 -0.50 10.41
CA TRP A 10 9.33 -1.66 9.96
C TRP A 10 9.68 -2.06 8.52
N ALA A 11 9.84 -1.09 7.61
CA ALA A 11 10.19 -1.36 6.22
C ALA A 11 11.59 -1.99 6.09
N LEU A 12 12.57 -1.54 6.88
CA LEU A 12 13.92 -2.13 6.89
C LEU A 12 13.95 -3.52 7.53
N GLU A 13 13.15 -3.76 8.55
CA GLU A 13 12.98 -5.10 9.13
C GLU A 13 12.35 -6.07 8.13
N ARG A 14 11.35 -5.61 7.38
CA ARG A 14 10.62 -6.45 6.41
C ARG A 14 11.37 -6.63 5.09
N PHE A 15 12.09 -5.61 4.64
CA PHE A 15 12.81 -5.55 3.38
C PHE A 15 14.25 -5.08 3.64
N PRO A 16 15.14 -5.97 4.15
CA PRO A 16 16.48 -5.58 4.58
C PRO A 16 17.37 -4.99 3.47
N ASP A 17 17.07 -5.32 2.21
CA ASP A 17 17.74 -4.80 1.03
C ASP A 17 17.51 -3.29 0.81
N LEU A 18 16.44 -2.71 1.39
CA LEU A 18 16.20 -1.26 1.38
C LEU A 18 17.32 -0.47 2.05
N ALA A 19 18.09 -1.08 2.96
CA ALA A 19 19.19 -0.40 3.63
C ALA A 19 20.22 0.16 2.64
N ALA A 20 20.48 -0.58 1.55
CA ALA A 20 21.37 -0.13 0.48
C ALA A 20 20.75 1.01 -0.35
N GLU A 21 19.45 0.92 -0.63
CA GLU A 21 18.71 1.94 -1.38
C GLU A 21 18.58 3.26 -0.61
N PHE A 22 18.70 3.25 0.72
CA PHE A 22 18.61 4.45 1.56
C PHE A 22 19.91 5.25 1.66
N VAL A 23 21.04 4.68 1.24
CA VAL A 23 22.36 5.33 1.35
C VAL A 23 22.40 6.58 0.47
N GLY A 24 22.78 7.72 1.06
CA GLY A 24 22.83 9.01 0.37
C GLY A 24 21.47 9.67 0.14
N GLU A 25 20.37 8.97 0.42
CA GLU A 25 19.02 9.46 0.14
C GLU A 25 18.47 10.38 1.22
N SER A 26 17.67 11.36 0.77
CA SER A 26 16.93 12.27 1.65
C SER A 26 15.83 11.54 2.44
N ALA A 27 15.41 12.10 3.58
CA ALA A 27 14.34 11.51 4.39
C ALA A 27 13.02 11.34 3.61
N LYS A 28 12.71 12.26 2.69
CA LYS A 28 11.53 12.17 1.82
C LYS A 28 11.66 11.03 0.81
N MET A 29 12.82 10.91 0.17
CA MET A 29 13.06 9.84 -0.82
C MET A 29 13.01 8.46 -0.18
N ARG A 30 13.55 8.29 1.04
CA ARG A 30 13.46 7.00 1.77
C ARG A 30 12.02 6.56 2.01
N VAL A 31 11.12 7.49 2.32
CA VAL A 31 9.69 7.18 2.47
C VAL A 31 9.06 6.76 1.13
N HIS A 32 9.40 7.45 0.04
CA HIS A 32 8.95 7.09 -1.29
C HIS A 32 9.40 5.66 -1.66
N ILE A 33 10.69 5.38 -1.54
CA ILE A 33 11.28 4.06 -1.83
C ILE A 33 10.59 2.98 -0.98
N ALA A 34 10.42 3.22 0.32
CA ALA A 34 9.75 2.28 1.22
C ALA A 34 8.30 2.00 0.80
N PHE A 35 7.54 3.02 0.39
CA PHE A 35 6.18 2.82 -0.11
C PHE A 35 6.14 2.08 -1.44
N SER A 36 7.07 2.36 -2.37
CA SER A 36 7.16 1.61 -3.61
C SER A 36 7.45 0.13 -3.35
N ARG A 37 8.41 -0.17 -2.47
CA ARG A 37 8.72 -1.56 -2.07
C ARG A 37 7.54 -2.23 -1.39
N PHE A 38 6.85 -1.52 -0.50
CA PHE A 38 5.67 -2.02 0.19
C PHE A 38 4.50 -2.32 -0.77
N TYR A 39 4.26 -1.43 -1.74
CA TYR A 39 3.30 -1.65 -2.83
C TYR A 39 3.63 -2.93 -3.60
N HIS A 40 4.86 -3.07 -4.11
CA HIS A 40 5.25 -4.25 -4.87
C HIS A 40 5.12 -5.55 -4.06
N ALA A 41 5.54 -5.53 -2.80
CA ALA A 41 5.38 -6.67 -1.91
C ALA A 41 3.90 -7.05 -1.70
N THR A 42 3.02 -6.05 -1.61
CA THR A 42 1.59 -6.26 -1.44
C THR A 42 0.96 -6.81 -2.71
N GLN A 43 1.28 -6.24 -3.87
CA GLN A 43 0.78 -6.72 -5.16
C GLN A 43 1.23 -8.16 -5.42
N ASN A 44 2.50 -8.50 -5.13
CA ASN A 44 2.99 -9.86 -5.28
C ASN A 44 2.24 -10.83 -4.36
N ALA A 45 2.00 -10.47 -3.09
CA ALA A 45 1.21 -11.32 -2.18
C ALA A 45 -0.22 -11.54 -2.68
N ILE A 46 -0.84 -10.52 -3.29
CA ILE A 46 -2.16 -10.65 -3.95
C ILE A 46 -2.06 -11.58 -5.17
N ASP A 47 -1.04 -11.41 -6.00
CA ASP A 47 -0.84 -12.20 -7.22
C ASP A 47 -0.57 -13.69 -6.90
N ASP A 48 0.13 -13.96 -5.80
CA ASP A 48 0.47 -15.30 -5.31
C ASP A 48 -0.67 -15.96 -4.52
N GLY A 49 -1.72 -15.22 -4.16
CA GLY A 49 -2.83 -15.74 -3.37
C GLY A 49 -2.53 -15.88 -1.87
N ASP A 50 -1.48 -15.24 -1.36
CA ASP A 50 -1.10 -15.31 0.06
C ASP A 50 -1.99 -14.41 0.91
N SER A 51 -3.15 -14.95 1.25
CA SER A 51 -4.19 -14.26 2.02
C SER A 51 -3.71 -13.74 3.39
N GLU A 52 -2.90 -14.52 4.12
CA GLU A 52 -2.44 -14.10 5.45
C GLU A 52 -1.46 -12.93 5.33
N LEU A 53 -0.58 -12.97 4.33
CA LEU A 53 0.35 -11.87 4.10
C LEU A 53 -0.34 -10.61 3.60
N VAL A 54 -1.33 -10.74 2.70
CA VAL A 54 -2.15 -9.60 2.25
C VAL A 54 -2.87 -8.94 3.42
N LYS A 55 -3.48 -9.73 4.31
CA LYS A 55 -4.12 -9.23 5.52
C LYS A 55 -3.14 -8.46 6.41
N ALA A 56 -1.94 -9.00 6.63
CA ALA A 56 -0.91 -8.33 7.42
C ALA A 56 -0.47 -7.00 6.79
N TYR A 57 -0.28 -6.96 5.47
CA TYR A 57 0.06 -5.74 4.75
C TYR A 57 -1.07 -4.71 4.79
N PHE A 58 -2.33 -5.09 4.62
CA PHE A 58 -3.45 -4.16 4.75
C PHE A 58 -3.58 -3.56 6.15
N GLN A 59 -3.22 -4.29 7.21
CA GLN A 59 -3.15 -3.73 8.56
C GLN A 59 -2.06 -2.64 8.70
N ILE A 60 -0.93 -2.78 8.00
CA ILE A 60 0.10 -1.75 7.97
C ILE A 60 -0.37 -0.53 7.17
N ALA A 61 -1.00 -0.76 6.01
CA ALA A 61 -1.61 0.30 5.21
C ALA A 61 -2.64 1.11 6.03
N ASP A 62 -3.48 0.45 6.83
CA ASP A 62 -4.41 1.11 7.73
C ASP A 62 -3.73 2.01 8.76
N ARG A 63 -2.62 1.53 9.35
CA ARG A 63 -1.83 2.33 10.30
C ARG A 63 -1.25 3.56 9.62
N VAL A 64 -0.79 3.44 8.37
CA VAL A 64 -0.30 4.58 7.58
C VAL A 64 -1.42 5.61 7.40
N LEU A 65 -2.61 5.19 6.96
CA LEU A 65 -3.76 6.08 6.78
C LEU A 65 -4.27 6.70 8.09
N ALA A 66 -4.04 6.05 9.24
CA ALA A 66 -4.47 6.54 10.55
C ALA A 66 -3.50 7.51 11.22
N HIS A 67 -2.19 7.32 11.03
CA HIS A 67 -1.18 7.98 11.85
C HIS A 67 -0.15 8.78 11.06
N ALA A 68 -0.09 8.63 9.73
CA ALA A 68 0.80 9.44 8.91
C ALA A 68 0.37 10.91 8.91
N HIS A 69 1.36 11.79 8.90
CA HIS A 69 1.17 13.22 8.66
C HIS A 69 0.72 13.45 7.20
N PRO A 70 0.06 14.58 6.90
CA PRO A 70 -0.60 14.80 5.61
C PRO A 70 0.28 14.52 4.38
N GLU A 71 1.53 15.00 4.35
CA GLU A 71 2.43 14.79 3.20
C GLU A 71 2.73 13.30 2.95
N MET A 72 3.02 12.54 4.01
CA MET A 72 3.27 11.10 3.90
C MET A 72 2.01 10.33 3.53
N ARG A 73 0.83 10.76 4.02
CA ARG A 73 -0.45 10.15 3.62
C ARG A 73 -0.76 10.41 2.14
N SER A 74 -0.55 11.63 1.64
CA SER A 74 -0.71 11.95 0.22
C SER A 74 0.22 11.11 -0.64
N LEU A 75 1.50 10.99 -0.24
CA LEU A 75 2.45 10.15 -0.96
C LEU A 75 2.03 8.67 -0.93
N PHE A 76 1.56 8.16 0.21
CA PHE A 76 1.06 6.80 0.33
C PHE A 76 -0.13 6.55 -0.58
N HIS A 77 -1.09 7.48 -0.65
CA HIS A 77 -2.26 7.37 -1.53
C HIS A 77 -1.81 7.18 -2.98
N VAL A 78 -0.93 8.06 -3.47
CA VAL A 78 -0.43 8.01 -4.86
C VAL A 78 0.40 6.75 -5.11
N VAL A 79 1.36 6.40 -4.24
CA VAL A 79 2.30 5.30 -4.52
C VAL A 79 1.69 3.92 -4.28
N PHE A 80 0.80 3.80 -3.31
CA PHE A 80 0.25 2.51 -2.87
C PHE A 80 -1.20 2.32 -3.32
N VAL A 81 -2.10 3.22 -2.93
CA VAL A 81 -3.55 3.01 -3.11
C VAL A 81 -3.92 3.04 -4.58
N GLU A 82 -3.47 4.06 -5.32
CA GLU A 82 -3.78 4.21 -6.74
C GLU A 82 -3.15 3.12 -7.62
N HIS A 83 -2.01 2.57 -7.20
CA HIS A 83 -1.27 1.58 -8.00
C HIS A 83 -1.72 0.14 -7.74
N LEU A 84 -2.41 -0.15 -6.64
CA LEU A 84 -2.83 -1.50 -6.29
C LEU A 84 -3.88 -2.02 -7.28
N LYS A 85 -3.61 -3.16 -7.91
CA LYS A 85 -4.47 -3.74 -8.94
C LYS A 85 -5.14 -5.01 -8.45
N PHE A 86 -6.47 -5.01 -8.53
CA PHE A 86 -7.31 -6.16 -8.19
C PHE A 86 -7.91 -6.87 -9.40
N ASP A 87 -7.67 -6.33 -10.60
CA ASP A 87 -8.04 -6.90 -11.88
C ASP A 87 -7.05 -6.40 -12.93
N ASP A 88 -6.50 -7.31 -13.73
CA ASP A 88 -5.64 -7.00 -14.88
C ASP A 88 -6.25 -7.47 -16.21
N GLY A 89 -7.55 -7.83 -16.19
CA GLY A 89 -8.28 -8.37 -17.33
C GLY A 89 -7.99 -9.86 -17.63
N ARG A 90 -7.02 -10.48 -16.95
CA ARG A 90 -6.66 -11.90 -17.11
C ARG A 90 -6.89 -12.72 -15.86
N LYS A 91 -6.60 -12.15 -14.69
CA LYS A 91 -6.81 -12.79 -13.38
C LYS A 91 -7.60 -11.85 -12.48
N SER A 92 -8.78 -12.29 -12.08
CA SER A 92 -9.55 -11.61 -11.04
C SER A 92 -8.91 -11.86 -9.67
N ARG A 93 -8.61 -10.77 -8.95
CA ARG A 93 -8.10 -10.80 -7.57
C ARG A 93 -9.13 -10.18 -6.62
N SER A 94 -10.40 -10.33 -6.96
CA SER A 94 -11.53 -9.80 -6.18
C SER A 94 -11.55 -10.31 -4.74
N TRP A 95 -10.97 -11.49 -4.48
CA TRP A 95 -10.81 -12.01 -3.13
C TRP A 95 -10.05 -11.03 -2.20
N ALA A 96 -9.05 -10.31 -2.72
CA ALA A 96 -8.26 -9.37 -1.93
C ALA A 96 -9.04 -8.08 -1.62
N LEU A 97 -10.00 -7.68 -2.47
CA LEU A 97 -10.92 -6.56 -2.18
C LEU A 97 -11.76 -6.83 -0.92
N GLY A 98 -12.09 -8.10 -0.68
CA GLY A 98 -12.80 -8.54 0.54
C GLY A 98 -11.99 -8.32 1.83
N GLN A 99 -10.66 -8.21 1.73
CA GLN A 99 -9.76 -8.04 2.88
C GLN A 99 -9.44 -6.59 3.20
N LEU A 100 -9.80 -5.66 2.32
CA LEU A 100 -9.67 -4.23 2.59
C LEU A 100 -10.48 -3.87 3.83
N SER A 101 -9.85 -3.16 4.76
CA SER A 101 -10.56 -2.52 5.86
C SER A 101 -11.54 -1.47 5.33
N ALA A 102 -12.48 -1.02 6.15
CA ALA A 102 -13.36 0.08 5.78
C ALA A 102 -12.59 1.36 5.38
N ARG A 103 -11.48 1.66 6.07
CA ARG A 103 -10.67 2.86 5.81
C ARG A 103 -9.94 2.76 4.47
N LEU A 104 -9.26 1.63 4.24
CA LEU A 104 -8.51 1.42 3.02
C LEU A 104 -9.45 1.26 1.81
N ARG A 105 -10.61 0.61 2.01
CA ARG A 105 -11.67 0.55 1.00
C ARG A 105 -12.16 1.94 0.64
N ASN A 106 -12.44 2.81 1.61
CA ASN A 106 -12.88 4.18 1.32
C ASN A 106 -11.83 4.94 0.50
N GLU A 107 -10.55 4.88 0.89
CA GLU A 107 -9.47 5.52 0.12
C GLU A 107 -9.36 4.96 -1.30
N PHE A 108 -9.43 3.64 -1.45
CA PHE A 108 -9.39 2.99 -2.74
C PHE A 108 -10.60 3.36 -3.62
N THR A 109 -11.81 3.39 -3.05
CA THR A 109 -12.99 3.84 -3.81
C THR A 109 -12.92 5.31 -4.18
N SER A 110 -12.33 6.16 -3.32
CA SER A 110 -12.10 7.57 -3.62
C SER A 110 -11.09 7.75 -4.76
N SER A 111 -10.05 6.92 -4.84
CA SER A 111 -9.11 6.94 -5.97
C SER A 111 -9.76 6.43 -7.28
N LEU A 112 -10.70 5.50 -7.17
CA LEU A 112 -11.51 5.03 -8.31
C LEU A 112 -12.58 6.02 -8.76
N GLY A 113 -12.91 7.04 -7.96
CA GLY A 113 -13.92 8.07 -8.27
C GLY A 113 -13.60 8.97 -9.48
N CYS A 114 -12.51 8.70 -10.20
CA CYS A 114 -12.24 9.20 -11.56
C CYS A 114 -12.54 8.19 -12.69
N SER A 115 -12.97 6.96 -12.38
CA SER A 115 -13.32 5.92 -13.36
C SER A 115 -14.45 5.01 -12.85
N GLU A 116 -15.68 5.29 -13.32
CA GLU A 116 -16.93 4.63 -12.92
C GLU A 116 -16.95 3.10 -13.11
N GLU A 117 -16.08 2.55 -13.97
CA GLU A 117 -16.07 1.13 -14.35
C GLU A 117 -15.68 0.17 -13.21
N VAL A 118 -14.89 0.63 -12.23
CA VAL A 118 -14.40 -0.25 -11.16
C VAL A 118 -15.38 -0.34 -9.99
N LEU A 119 -16.16 0.71 -9.74
CA LEU A 119 -17.21 0.72 -8.71
C LEU A 119 -18.30 -0.32 -9.00
N ALA A 120 -18.59 -0.58 -10.27
CA ALA A 120 -19.58 -1.57 -10.70
C ALA A 120 -19.19 -3.02 -10.39
N LYS A 121 -17.89 -3.32 -10.17
CA LYS A 121 -17.38 -4.67 -9.87
C LYS A 121 -17.27 -4.97 -8.37
N LEU A 122 -17.62 -4.02 -7.51
CA LEU A 122 -17.52 -4.12 -6.04
C LEU A 122 -18.86 -4.46 -5.35
N ASN A 123 -19.98 -4.45 -6.09
CA ASN A 123 -21.31 -4.90 -5.66
C ASN A 123 -21.67 -6.22 -6.33
#